data_AF-A0A1F5E531-F1
#
_entry.id   AF-A0A1F5E531-F1
#
_cell.length_a   1.000
_cell.length_b   1.000
_cell.length_c   1.000
_cell.angle_alpha   90.00
_cell.angle_beta   90.00
_cell.angle_gamma   90.00
#
_symmetry.space_group_name_H-M   'P 1'
#
loop_
_entity.id
_entity.type
_entity.pdbx_description
1 polymer ?
#
loop_
_entity_poly.entity_id
_entity_poly.type
_entity_poly.pdbx_seq_one_letter_code
_entity_poly.pdbx_strand_id
1 'polypeptide(L)'
;MKKILIYGFDPYQGFKENISAEIVRKIPGRNNLTKVIFPVKFNAHIFRQKIKEIDPNIIIGLGQRPRSRKIRIERKAQNLFGVKAEKPKIILKNHPKYLILNLKLNADKNSYISYKTGRYVCNFSMYVISHFCQNKNIKFSFLHIPQKYHLAKAVKFIEEKIKEIGLKTNDDSSY
;
A
#
# COMPACT_ATOMS: atom_id res chain seq x y z
N MET A 1 5.82 10.38 18.59
CA MET A 1 6.18 9.98 17.21
C MET A 1 5.05 9.17 16.59
N LYS A 2 4.72 9.38 15.30
CA LYS A 2 3.67 8.61 14.62
C LYS A 2 4.11 7.17 14.34
N LYS A 3 3.25 6.19 14.66
CA LYS A 3 3.43 4.76 14.32
C LYS A 3 3.14 4.54 12.83
N ILE A 4 4.05 3.87 12.14
CA ILE A 4 3.98 3.56 10.71
C ILE A 4 3.90 2.05 10.55
N LEU A 5 2.87 1.59 9.83
CA LEU A 5 2.83 0.25 9.29
C LEU A 5 3.26 0.30 7.83
N ILE A 6 4.30 -0.46 7.47
CA ILE A 6 4.63 -0.73 6.07
C ILE A 6 4.40 -2.20 5.77
N TYR A 7 3.74 -2.48 4.65
CA TYR A 7 3.48 -3.85 4.25
C TYR A 7 3.75 -4.16 2.79
N GLY A 8 4.03 -5.43 2.53
CA GLY A 8 4.16 -6.02 1.21
C GLY A 8 3.40 -7.33 1.12
N PHE A 9 3.63 -8.09 0.06
CA PHE A 9 2.95 -9.36 -0.18
C PHE A 9 3.92 -10.50 -0.44
N ASP A 10 3.54 -11.70 -0.02
CA ASP A 10 4.22 -12.93 -0.40
C ASP A 10 4.28 -13.12 -1.94
N PRO A 11 5.16 -14.02 -2.43
CA PRO A 11 5.13 -14.46 -3.81
C PRO A 11 3.78 -15.08 -4.22
N TYR A 12 3.46 -15.05 -5.51
CA TYR A 12 2.17 -15.51 -6.04
C TYR A 12 2.29 -15.97 -7.49
N GLN A 13 1.31 -16.75 -7.99
CA GLN A 13 1.18 -17.15 -9.40
C GLN A 13 2.50 -17.68 -10.02
N GLY A 14 3.24 -18.50 -9.27
CA GLY A 14 4.50 -19.10 -9.74
C GLY A 14 5.72 -18.16 -9.71
N PHE A 15 5.57 -16.89 -9.31
CA PHE A 15 6.73 -16.08 -8.96
C PHE A 15 7.38 -16.63 -7.69
N LYS A 16 8.70 -16.85 -7.74
CA LYS A 16 9.49 -17.25 -6.56
C LYS A 16 9.64 -16.10 -5.56
N GLU A 17 9.55 -14.88 -6.05
CA GLU A 17 9.82 -13.65 -5.31
C GLU A 17 8.75 -12.59 -5.57
N ASN A 18 8.67 -11.65 -4.64
CA ASN A 18 7.82 -10.47 -4.75
C ASN A 18 8.59 -9.28 -4.22
N ILE A 19 8.93 -8.35 -5.12
CA ILE A 19 9.77 -7.19 -4.79
C ILE A 19 9.20 -6.37 -3.63
N SER A 20 7.87 -6.37 -3.43
CA SER A 20 7.26 -5.68 -2.29
C SER A 20 7.71 -6.27 -0.95
N ALA A 21 7.82 -7.60 -0.83
CA ALA A 21 8.29 -8.24 0.38
C ALA A 21 9.79 -8.04 0.60
N GLU A 22 10.59 -8.10 -0.46
CA GLU A 22 12.03 -7.82 -0.38
C GLU A 22 12.30 -6.39 0.09
N ILE A 23 11.58 -5.41 -0.46
CA ILE A 23 11.70 -4.01 -0.04
C ILE A 23 11.36 -3.86 1.43
N VAL A 24 10.21 -4.40 1.88
CA VAL A 24 9.82 -4.34 3.29
C VAL A 24 10.91 -4.95 4.17
N ARG A 25 11.43 -6.14 3.84
CA ARG A 25 12.49 -6.77 4.62
C ARG A 25 13.75 -5.89 4.71
N LYS A 26 14.17 -5.29 3.60
CA LYS A 26 15.39 -4.46 3.51
C LYS A 26 15.28 -3.06 4.11
N ILE A 27 14.07 -2.55 4.35
CA ILE A 27 13.90 -1.26 5.03
C ILE A 27 14.46 -1.34 6.46
N PRO A 28 15.35 -0.40 6.87
CA PRO A 28 15.92 -0.39 8.20
C PRO A 28 14.85 -0.26 9.29
N GLY A 29 14.94 -1.11 10.31
CA GLY A 29 14.06 -1.06 11.47
C GLY A 29 14.22 0.23 12.29
N ARG A 30 13.15 0.66 12.94
CA ARG A 30 13.11 1.78 13.90
C ARG A 30 11.89 1.65 14.80
N ASN A 31 11.92 2.25 15.99
CA ASN A 31 10.92 2.03 17.05
C ASN A 31 9.47 2.32 16.62
N ASN A 32 9.26 3.27 15.71
CA ASN A 32 7.94 3.65 15.23
C ASN A 32 7.53 3.00 13.90
N LEU A 33 8.27 1.99 13.42
CA LEU A 33 8.01 1.33 12.14
C LEU A 33 7.76 -0.18 12.32
N THR A 34 6.54 -0.61 12.05
CA THR A 34 6.18 -2.03 11.98
C THR A 34 6.15 -2.49 10.54
N LYS A 35 6.77 -3.65 10.27
CA LYS A 35 6.91 -4.25 8.94
C LYS A 35 6.10 -5.54 8.86
N VAL A 36 5.23 -5.67 7.85
CA VAL A 36 4.36 -6.85 7.67
C VAL A 36 4.42 -7.38 6.25
N ILE A 37 4.51 -8.70 6.07
CA ILE A 37 4.26 -9.36 4.79
C ILE A 37 2.92 -10.07 4.87
N PHE A 38 1.98 -9.70 4.00
CA PHE A 38 0.68 -10.36 3.93
C PHE A 38 0.69 -11.49 2.89
N PRO A 39 -0.04 -12.60 3.14
CA PRO A 39 -0.26 -13.59 2.11
C PRO A 39 -1.12 -13.01 0.99
N VAL A 40 -0.93 -13.50 -0.24
CA VAL A 40 -1.73 -13.11 -1.41
C VAL A 40 -3.09 -13.82 -1.36
N LYS A 41 -3.97 -13.32 -0.47
CA LYS A 41 -5.32 -13.86 -0.24
C LYS A 41 -6.37 -12.75 -0.22
N PHE A 42 -7.54 -13.05 -0.76
CA PHE A 42 -8.72 -12.18 -0.69
C PHE A 42 -9.43 -12.32 0.66
N ASN A 43 -8.76 -11.97 1.75
CA ASN A 43 -9.30 -12.03 3.09
C ASN A 43 -9.23 -10.65 3.75
N ALA A 44 -10.38 -10.03 4.04
CA ALA A 44 -10.40 -8.70 4.66
C ALA A 44 -10.02 -8.73 6.15
N HIS A 45 -10.18 -9.88 6.81
CA HIS A 45 -9.91 -10.02 8.24
C HIS A 45 -8.42 -9.85 8.56
N ILE A 46 -7.53 -10.47 7.77
CA ILE A 46 -6.07 -10.40 8.02
C ILE A 46 -5.54 -8.96 8.03
N PHE A 47 -6.04 -8.09 7.15
CA PHE A 47 -5.63 -6.69 7.09
C PHE A 47 -6.18 -5.92 8.29
N ARG A 48 -7.48 -6.05 8.56
CA ARG A 48 -8.16 -5.31 9.64
C ARG A 48 -7.65 -5.71 11.02
N GLN A 49 -7.47 -7.01 11.26
CA GLN A 49 -6.94 -7.52 12.51
C GLN A 49 -5.53 -6.98 12.76
N LYS A 50 -4.64 -7.06 11.76
CA LYS A 50 -3.27 -6.59 11.90
C LYS A 50 -3.20 -5.07 12.14
N ILE A 51 -4.05 -4.29 11.48
CA ILE A 51 -4.13 -2.84 11.71
C ILE A 51 -4.63 -2.54 13.14
N LYS A 52 -5.61 -3.28 13.66
CA LYS A 52 -6.08 -3.13 15.04
C LYS A 52 -4.99 -3.46 16.07
N GLU A 53 -4.23 -4.53 15.85
CA GLU A 53 -3.14 -4.95 16.74
C GLU A 53 -2.01 -3.92 16.80
N ILE A 54 -1.66 -3.31 15.67
CA ILE A 54 -0.54 -2.36 15.56
C ILE A 54 -0.96 -0.95 16.00
N ASP A 55 -2.22 -0.59 15.76
CA ASP A 55 -2.77 0.76 15.94
C ASP A 55 -1.89 1.85 15.27
N PRO A 56 -1.69 1.80 13.95
CA PRO A 56 -0.80 2.73 13.26
C PRO A 56 -1.49 4.06 12.96
N ASN A 57 -0.72 5.16 12.97
CA ASN A 57 -1.19 6.44 12.45
C ASN A 57 -1.08 6.52 10.92
N ILE A 58 -0.12 5.79 10.35
CA ILE A 58 0.22 5.81 8.92
C ILE A 58 0.37 4.38 8.41
N ILE A 59 -0.18 4.11 7.23
CA ILE A 59 -0.05 2.84 6.53
C ILE A 59 0.51 3.09 5.12
N ILE A 60 1.54 2.34 4.74
CA ILE A 60 2.09 2.33 3.39
C ILE A 60 2.06 0.89 2.87
N GLY A 61 1.21 0.63 1.87
CA GLY A 61 1.17 -0.65 1.18
C GLY A 61 2.07 -0.69 -0.04
N LEU A 62 2.81 -1.77 -0.23
CA LEU A 62 3.63 -2.03 -1.40
C LEU A 62 3.07 -3.21 -2.19
N GLY A 63 3.14 -3.13 -3.53
CA GLY A 63 2.73 -4.23 -4.40
C GLY A 63 3.61 -4.34 -5.63
N GLN A 64 3.86 -5.57 -6.10
CA GLN A 64 4.54 -5.81 -7.36
C GLN A 64 3.64 -5.50 -8.56
N ARG A 65 4.20 -4.90 -9.60
CA ARG A 65 3.54 -4.66 -10.89
C ARG A 65 4.41 -5.18 -12.05
N PRO A 66 4.03 -6.30 -12.67
CA PRO A 66 4.68 -6.78 -13.88
C PRO A 66 4.56 -5.77 -15.03
N ARG A 67 5.58 -5.73 -15.90
CA ARG A 67 5.62 -4.91 -17.14
C ARG A 67 5.51 -3.38 -16.91
N SER A 68 5.68 -2.90 -15.68
CA SER A 68 5.84 -1.47 -15.41
C SER A 68 7.31 -1.05 -15.55
N ARG A 69 7.56 0.24 -15.82
CA ARG A 69 8.92 0.82 -15.86
C ARG A 69 9.17 1.84 -14.75
N LYS A 70 8.11 2.44 -14.20
CA LYS A 70 8.16 3.43 -13.11
C LYS A 70 7.27 3.01 -11.93
N ILE A 71 7.59 3.53 -10.75
CA ILE A 71 6.80 3.33 -9.54
C ILE A 71 5.47 4.08 -9.68
N ARG A 72 4.37 3.46 -9.24
CA ARG A 72 3.05 4.12 -9.22
C ARG A 72 2.68 4.47 -7.80
N ILE A 73 2.24 5.71 -7.61
CA ILE A 73 1.59 6.16 -6.39
C ILE A 73 0.08 6.07 -6.64
N GLU A 74 -0.55 5.07 -6.07
CA GLU A 74 -1.97 4.79 -6.29
C GLU A 74 -2.86 5.77 -5.52
N ARG A 75 -3.93 6.23 -6.16
CA ARG A 75 -4.89 7.18 -5.58
C ARG A 75 -6.27 6.63 -5.34
N LYS A 76 -6.59 5.51 -5.98
CA LYS A 76 -7.96 5.00 -6.04
C LYS A 76 -7.98 3.48 -5.93
N ALA A 77 -8.86 2.98 -5.08
CA ALA A 77 -9.22 1.58 -4.97
C ALA A 77 -10.62 1.35 -5.57
N GLN A 78 -10.86 0.19 -6.15
CA GLN A 78 -12.15 -0.21 -6.71
C GLN A 78 -12.83 -1.27 -5.84
N ASN A 79 -14.15 -1.17 -5.69
CA ASN A 79 -14.99 -2.13 -4.96
C ASN A 79 -15.22 -3.44 -5.73
N LEU A 80 -14.17 -3.98 -6.35
CA LEU A 80 -14.22 -5.25 -7.08
C LEU A 80 -12.92 -6.02 -6.86
N PHE A 81 -13.03 -7.34 -6.76
CA PHE A 81 -11.87 -8.21 -6.72
C PHE A 81 -12.08 -9.48 -7.54
N GLY A 82 -10.99 -10.13 -7.93
CA GLY A 82 -11.00 -11.40 -8.64
C GLY A 82 -9.75 -11.61 -9.48
N VAL A 83 -9.62 -12.82 -10.01
CA VAL A 83 -8.56 -13.19 -10.97
C VAL A 83 -8.98 -12.86 -12.40
N LYS A 84 -8.01 -12.73 -13.31
CA LYS A 84 -8.24 -12.22 -14.67
C LYS A 84 -9.25 -13.05 -15.48
N ALA A 85 -9.31 -14.36 -15.25
CA ALA A 85 -10.17 -15.31 -15.97
C ALA A 85 -11.59 -15.42 -15.40
N GLU A 86 -11.90 -14.77 -14.27
CA GLU A 86 -13.20 -14.92 -13.59
C GLU A 86 -13.98 -13.61 -13.57
N LYS A 87 -15.31 -13.73 -13.43
CA LYS A 87 -16.20 -12.61 -13.15
C LYS A 87 -15.81 -11.98 -11.80
N PRO A 88 -15.55 -10.66 -11.74
CA PRO A 88 -15.18 -10.02 -10.49
C PRO A 88 -16.33 -10.05 -9.48
N LYS A 89 -15.98 -10.17 -8.21
CA LYS A 89 -16.88 -10.10 -7.05
C LYS A 89 -16.80 -8.73 -6.41
N ILE A 90 -17.88 -8.29 -5.78
CA ILE A 90 -17.92 -7.05 -5.00
C ILE A 90 -17.20 -7.28 -3.66
N ILE A 91 -16.39 -6.31 -3.20
CA ILE A 91 -15.67 -6.42 -1.92
C ILE A 91 -16.65 -6.16 -0.77
N LEU A 92 -17.39 -5.05 -0.82
CA LEU A 92 -18.40 -4.69 0.17
C LEU A 92 -19.70 -4.26 -0.53
N LYS A 93 -20.81 -4.96 -0.28
CA LYS A 93 -22.13 -4.60 -0.83
C LYS A 93 -22.58 -3.24 -0.27
N ASN A 94 -23.29 -2.45 -1.08
CA ASN A 94 -23.83 -1.13 -0.70
C ASN A 94 -22.76 -0.08 -0.32
N HIS A 95 -21.52 -0.24 -0.78
CA HIS A 95 -20.45 0.75 -0.61
C HIS A 95 -20.02 1.37 -1.95
N PRO A 96 -19.41 2.58 -1.93
CA PRO A 96 -19.01 3.29 -3.14
C PRO A 96 -18.17 2.44 -4.09
N LYS A 97 -18.38 2.61 -5.41
CA LYS A 97 -17.62 1.90 -6.45
C LYS A 97 -16.11 2.11 -6.33
N TYR A 98 -15.70 3.29 -5.84
CA TYR A 98 -14.30 3.65 -5.65
C TYR A 98 -14.10 4.33 -4.30
N LEU A 99 -12.91 4.14 -3.73
CA LEU A 99 -12.43 4.89 -2.56
C LEU A 99 -11.11 5.57 -2.91
N ILE A 100 -10.90 6.77 -2.37
CA ILE A 100 -9.67 7.55 -2.53
C ILE A 100 -8.75 7.26 -1.35
N LEU A 101 -7.46 7.07 -1.64
CA LEU A 101 -6.43 6.90 -0.61
C LEU A 101 -6.11 8.27 0.01
N ASN A 102 -6.23 8.37 1.34
CA ASN A 102 -6.23 9.64 2.07
C ASN A 102 -4.81 10.14 2.42
N LEU A 103 -3.75 9.37 2.17
CA LEU A 103 -2.37 9.84 2.25
C LEU A 103 -1.83 10.21 0.86
N LYS A 104 -1.64 11.52 0.65
CA LYS A 104 -1.20 12.09 -0.62
C LYS A 104 0.32 12.24 -0.70
N LEU A 105 0.99 11.22 -1.26
CA LEU A 105 2.42 11.26 -1.54
C LEU A 105 2.72 11.94 -2.89
N ASN A 106 3.82 12.70 -2.92
CA ASN A 106 4.25 13.42 -4.11
C ASN A 106 4.96 12.49 -5.10
N ALA A 107 4.74 12.68 -6.40
CA ALA A 107 5.51 12.02 -7.44
C ALA A 107 6.86 12.72 -7.66
N ASP A 108 7.80 11.99 -8.25
CA ASP A 108 9.13 12.46 -8.65
C ASP A 108 9.50 11.90 -10.03
N LYS A 109 10.75 12.09 -10.48
CA LYS A 109 11.21 11.60 -11.79
C LYS A 109 11.07 10.08 -11.99
N ASN A 110 11.07 9.31 -10.91
CA ASN A 110 11.04 7.84 -10.90
C ASN A 110 9.63 7.26 -10.68
N SER A 111 8.65 8.11 -10.40
CA SER A 111 7.31 7.72 -10.04
C SER A 111 6.24 8.57 -10.74
N TYR A 112 4.99 8.14 -10.66
CA TYR A 112 3.87 8.93 -11.15
C TYR A 112 2.59 8.59 -10.39
N ILE A 113 1.65 9.55 -10.38
CA ILE A 113 0.34 9.37 -9.78
C ILE A 113 -0.52 8.47 -10.68
N SER A 114 -1.17 7.46 -10.09
CA SER A 114 -2.07 6.56 -10.82
C SER A 114 -3.46 6.49 -10.21
N TYR A 115 -4.47 6.54 -11.09
CA TYR A 115 -5.87 6.28 -10.76
C TYR A 115 -6.37 4.96 -11.39
N LYS A 116 -5.45 4.16 -11.95
CA LYS A 116 -5.78 2.91 -12.65
C LYS A 116 -5.99 1.80 -11.63
N THR A 117 -7.21 1.29 -11.55
CA THR A 117 -7.55 0.22 -10.63
C THR A 117 -7.24 -1.15 -11.24
N GLY A 118 -6.53 -1.98 -10.49
CA GLY A 118 -6.52 -3.42 -10.71
C GLY A 118 -7.71 -4.07 -10.00
N ARG A 119 -7.80 -5.39 -10.05
CA ARG A 119 -8.81 -6.16 -9.31
C ARG A 119 -8.24 -7.34 -8.52
N TYR A 120 -6.91 -7.43 -8.44
CA TYR A 120 -6.25 -8.49 -7.67
C TYR A 120 -5.99 -8.06 -6.22
N VAL A 121 -5.17 -8.81 -5.46
CA VAL A 121 -5.00 -8.61 -4.02
C VAL A 121 -4.59 -7.19 -3.62
N CYS A 122 -3.76 -6.52 -4.43
CA CYS A 122 -3.37 -5.13 -4.16
C CYS A 122 -4.59 -4.22 -4.08
N ASN A 123 -5.49 -4.30 -5.08
CA ASN A 123 -6.74 -3.53 -5.09
C ASN A 123 -7.66 -3.91 -3.93
N PHE A 124 -7.77 -5.21 -3.65
CA PHE A 124 -8.58 -5.69 -2.53
C PHE A 124 -8.08 -5.10 -1.19
N SER A 125 -6.77 -5.16 -0.93
CA SER A 125 -6.16 -4.57 0.27
C SER A 125 -6.38 -3.05 0.31
N MET A 126 -6.19 -2.36 -0.82
CA MET A 126 -6.40 -0.92 -0.88
C MET A 126 -7.84 -0.55 -0.51
N TYR A 127 -8.84 -1.26 -1.06
CA TYR A 127 -10.24 -0.95 -0.79
C TYR A 127 -10.61 -1.26 0.66
N VAL A 128 -10.24 -2.44 1.17
CA VAL A 128 -10.52 -2.85 2.55
C VAL A 128 -9.89 -1.90 3.56
N ILE A 129 -8.63 -1.52 3.36
CA ILE A 129 -7.89 -0.64 4.27
C ILE A 129 -8.40 0.79 4.15
N SER A 130 -8.61 1.32 2.94
CA SER A 130 -9.21 2.65 2.76
C SER A 130 -10.58 2.75 3.45
N HIS A 131 -11.41 1.72 3.35
CA HIS A 131 -12.69 1.67 4.06
C HIS A 131 -12.49 1.62 5.59
N PHE A 132 -11.58 0.77 6.08
CA PHE A 132 -11.30 0.67 7.52
C PHE A 132 -10.79 1.99 8.12
N CYS A 133 -10.02 2.76 7.35
CA CYS A 133 -9.51 4.06 7.77
C CYS A 133 -10.57 5.18 7.73
N GLN A 134 -11.76 4.96 7.16
CA GLN A 134 -12.83 5.95 7.20
C GLN A 134 -13.22 6.21 8.66
N ASN A 135 -13.40 7.48 9.00
CA ASN A 135 -13.72 7.93 10.36
C ASN A 135 -12.66 7.56 11.41
N LYS A 136 -11.43 7.25 10.98
CA LYS A 136 -10.26 7.07 11.86
C LYS A 136 -9.16 8.05 11.47
N ASN A 137 -8.33 8.42 12.44
CA ASN A 137 -7.15 9.24 12.18
C ASN A 137 -5.97 8.40 11.66
N ILE A 138 -6.22 7.57 10.64
CA ILE A 138 -5.22 6.70 9.99
C ILE A 138 -5.05 7.14 8.54
N LYS A 139 -3.82 7.48 8.16
CA LYS A 139 -3.48 7.89 6.79
C LYS A 139 -2.93 6.69 6.02
N PHE A 140 -3.41 6.45 4.79
CA PHE A 140 -3.06 5.29 3.99
C PHE A 140 -2.72 5.64 2.54
N SER A 141 -1.58 5.13 2.05
CA SER A 141 -1.15 5.18 0.65
C SER A 141 -0.70 3.81 0.15
N PHE A 142 -0.67 3.62 -1.17
CA PHE A 142 -0.22 2.38 -1.79
C PHE A 142 0.70 2.65 -2.98
N LEU A 143 1.78 1.88 -3.08
CA LEU A 143 2.83 2.04 -4.07
C LEU A 143 3.01 0.74 -4.86
N HIS A 144 2.77 0.79 -6.17
CA HIS A 144 3.13 -0.33 -7.05
C HIS A 144 4.55 -0.17 -7.58
N ILE A 145 5.38 -1.19 -7.34
CA ILE A 145 6.78 -1.24 -7.74
C ILE A 145 6.92 -2.15 -8.97
N PRO A 146 7.66 -1.74 -10.01
CA PRO A 146 7.97 -2.63 -11.12
C PRO A 146 8.63 -3.92 -10.64
N GLN A 147 8.24 -5.06 -11.20
CA GLN A 147 8.80 -6.36 -10.81
C GLN A 147 10.33 -6.42 -10.93
N LYS A 148 10.89 -5.90 -12.03
CA LYS A 148 12.33 -5.91 -12.28
C LYS A 148 13.00 -4.58 -11.90
N TYR A 149 12.50 -3.91 -10.86
CA TYR A 149 13.09 -2.64 -10.41
C TYR A 149 14.38 -2.89 -9.60
N HIS A 150 15.29 -1.93 -9.61
CA HIS A 150 16.51 -2.03 -8.81
C HIS A 150 16.17 -1.92 -7.31
N LEU A 151 16.36 -3.00 -6.56
CA LEU A 151 15.90 -3.11 -5.16
C LEU A 151 16.41 -1.97 -4.27
N ALA A 152 17.70 -1.62 -4.34
CA ALA A 152 18.23 -0.52 -3.52
C ALA A 152 17.61 0.85 -3.88
N LYS A 153 17.24 1.06 -5.16
CA LYS A 153 16.59 2.31 -5.59
C LYS A 153 15.14 2.34 -5.08
N ALA A 154 14.46 1.20 -5.07
CA ALA A 154 13.12 1.11 -4.48
C ALA A 154 13.17 1.37 -2.97
N VAL A 155 14.09 0.73 -2.22
CA VAL A 155 14.23 0.97 -0.77
C VAL A 155 14.49 2.45 -0.48
N LYS A 156 15.43 3.08 -1.21
CA LYS A 156 15.70 4.52 -1.09
C LYS A 156 14.46 5.38 -1.36
N PHE A 157 13.72 5.09 -2.43
CA PHE A 157 12.49 5.79 -2.76
C PHE A 157 11.44 5.67 -1.63
N ILE A 158 11.27 4.49 -1.05
CA ILE A 158 10.32 4.30 0.06
C ILE A 158 10.76 5.08 1.32
N GLU A 159 12.05 5.06 1.65
CA GLU A 159 12.60 5.86 2.76
C GLU A 159 12.37 7.35 2.57
N GLU A 160 12.55 7.87 1.34
CA GLU A 160 12.25 9.26 1.01
C GLU A 160 10.77 9.58 1.20
N LYS A 161 9.85 8.66 0.85
CA LYS A 161 8.42 8.84 1.10
C LYS A 161 8.06 8.78 2.58
N ILE A 162 8.73 7.93 3.38
CA ILE A 162 8.56 7.92 4.84
C ILE A 162 8.99 9.27 5.44
N LYS A 163 10.12 9.84 4.98
CA LYS A 163 10.59 11.16 5.40
C LYS A 163 9.64 12.29 4.99
N GLU A 164 9.12 12.26 3.76
CA GLU A 164 8.11 13.22 3.27
C GLU A 164 6.90 13.30 4.22
N ILE A 165 6.46 12.16 4.76
CA ILE A 165 5.35 12.12 5.70
C ILE A 165 5.72 12.75 7.04
N GLY A 166 6.94 12.51 7.55
CA GLY A 166 7.42 13.11 8.80
C GLY A 166 7.53 14.63 8.73
N LEU A 167 7.99 15.17 7.59
CA LEU A 167 8.09 16.62 7.37
C LEU A 167 6.71 17.28 7.33
N LYS A 168 5.76 16.72 6.56
CA LYS A 168 4.38 17.24 6.47
C LYS A 168 3.68 17.34 7.82
N THR A 169 4.06 16.51 8.80
CA THR A 169 3.39 16.48 10.09
C THR A 169 3.97 17.45 11.12
N ASN A 170 5.15 18.01 10.86
CA ASN A 170 5.73 19.05 11.73
C ASN A 170 5.21 20.45 11.35
N ASP A 171 4.83 20.65 10.09
CA ASP A 171 4.24 21.91 9.61
C ASP A 171 2.74 22.05 9.98
N ASP A 172 2.04 20.93 10.24
CA ASP A 172 0.62 20.92 10.64
C ASP A 172 0.41 21.17 12.16
N SER A 173 1.48 21.37 12.94
CA SER A 173 1.42 21.66 14.40
C SER A 173 1.64 23.13 14.76
N SER A 174 1.70 24.01 13.76
CA SER A 174 1.84 25.46 13.95
C SER A 174 0.57 26.19 13.51
N TYR A 175 -0.56 25.91 14.16
CA TYR A 175 -1.75 26.78 14.21
C TYR A 175 -2.52 26.51 15.51
#